data_AF-A0A222SMG8-F1
#
_entry.id   AF-A0A222SMG8-F1
#
_cell.length_a   1.000
_cell.length_b   1.000
_cell.length_c   1.000
_cell.angle_alpha   90.00
_cell.angle_beta   90.00
_cell.angle_gamma   90.00
#
_symmetry.space_group_name_H-M   'P 1'
#
loop_
_entity.id
_entity.type
_entity.pdbx_description
1 polymer ?
#
loop_
_entity_poly.entity_id
_entity_poly.type
_entity_poly.pdbx_seq_one_letter_code
_entity_poly.pdbx_strand_id
1 'polypeptide(L)'
;MMGWLRRGHQPLDQLEKGVLDDTAPLAGLLCHALIIGGHASSHPLRQWALGELNGYAHTNAEIPDYRRVPAPIQVDSISPAWQRKGERISVLHLPEMARDVIKEEVPIPWGAGT
;
A
#
# COMPACT_ATOMS: atom_id res chain seq x y z
N MET A 1 -12.22 20.54 46.03
CA MET A 1 -13.14 19.91 45.07
C MET A 1 -12.33 19.53 43.84
N MET A 2 -12.07 18.23 43.66
CA MET A 2 -11.12 17.69 42.66
C MET A 2 -11.74 17.62 41.27
N GLY A 3 -11.30 18.48 40.35
CA GLY A 3 -11.57 18.37 38.92
C GLY A 3 -10.55 17.44 38.27
N TRP A 4 -10.84 16.14 38.23
CA TRP A 4 -10.04 15.19 37.45
C TRP A 4 -10.26 15.47 35.96
N LEU A 5 -9.34 16.21 35.33
CA LEU A 5 -9.15 16.15 33.89
C LEU A 5 -8.83 14.69 33.56
N ARG A 6 -9.78 13.96 32.96
CA ARG A 6 -9.46 12.74 32.23
C ARG A 6 -8.49 13.14 31.11
N ARG A 7 -7.20 13.08 31.39
CA ARG A 7 -6.15 13.06 30.37
C ARG A 7 -6.22 11.68 29.72
N GLY A 8 -7.23 11.46 28.89
CA GLY A 8 -7.16 10.41 27.89
C GLY A 8 -5.93 10.71 27.03
N HIS A 9 -5.09 9.72 26.78
CA HIS A 9 -3.97 9.86 25.86
C HIS A 9 -4.48 10.50 24.56
N GLN A 10 -3.82 11.58 24.10
CA GLN A 10 -4.24 12.22 22.86
C GLN A 10 -4.23 11.15 21.75
N PRO A 11 -5.16 11.17 20.79
CA PRO A 11 -5.22 10.18 19.72
C PRO A 11 -3.86 9.97 19.01
N LEU A 12 -3.04 11.01 18.95
CA LEU A 12 -1.67 10.95 18.44
C LEU A 12 -0.74 10.08 19.31
N ASP A 13 -0.74 10.25 20.64
CA ASP A 13 0.09 9.44 21.56
C ASP A 13 -0.20 7.94 21.42
N GLN A 14 -1.46 7.57 21.16
CA GLN A 14 -1.87 6.18 20.98
C GLN A 14 -1.42 5.63 19.62
N LEU A 15 -1.47 6.47 18.57
CA LEU A 15 -0.94 6.11 17.26
C LEU A 15 0.58 5.93 17.33
N GLU A 16 1.31 6.85 17.96
CA GLU A 16 2.77 6.76 18.12
C GLU A 16 3.18 5.49 18.87
N LYS A 17 2.51 5.17 19.97
CA LYS A 17 2.74 3.91 20.71
C LYS A 17 2.45 2.69 19.85
N GLY A 18 1.34 2.71 19.13
CA GLY A 18 0.93 1.58 18.29
C GLY A 18 1.82 1.37 17.07
N VAL A 19 2.37 2.42 16.48
CA VAL A 19 3.33 2.33 15.36
C VAL A 19 4.66 1.72 15.80
N LEU A 20 5.05 1.91 17.07
CA LEU A 20 6.26 1.31 17.64
C LEU A 20 6.04 -0.12 18.16
N ASP A 21 4.80 -0.62 18.11
CA ASP A 21 4.44 -1.97 18.54
C ASP A 21 4.18 -2.86 17.30
N ASP A 22 5.15 -3.72 16.99
CA ASP A 22 5.09 -4.66 15.85
C ASP A 22 3.93 -5.67 15.95
N THR A 23 3.25 -5.76 17.10
CA THR A 23 2.08 -6.63 17.28
C THR A 23 0.75 -5.92 17.01
N ALA A 24 0.76 -4.59 16.88
CA ALA A 24 -0.45 -3.81 16.68
C ALA A 24 -1.02 -4.04 15.27
N PRO A 25 -2.35 -4.27 15.12
CA PRO A 25 -2.96 -4.48 13.82
C PRO A 25 -2.95 -3.19 13.00
N LEU A 26 -2.37 -3.24 11.79
CA LEU A 26 -2.26 -2.11 10.87
C LEU A 26 -3.61 -1.41 10.62
N ALA A 27 -4.69 -2.17 10.43
CA ALA A 27 -6.03 -1.63 10.24
C ALA A 27 -6.49 -0.75 11.43
N GLY A 28 -6.15 -1.15 12.66
CA GLY A 28 -6.44 -0.36 13.85
C GLY A 28 -5.69 0.98 13.86
N LEU A 29 -4.40 0.95 13.51
CA LEU A 29 -3.57 2.16 13.41
C LEU A 29 -4.08 3.12 12.32
N LEU A 30 -4.51 2.59 11.17
CA LEU A 30 -5.10 3.39 10.09
C LEU A 30 -6.45 4.01 10.49
N CYS A 31 -7.28 3.30 11.26
CA CYS A 31 -8.50 3.87 11.86
C CYS A 31 -8.19 5.03 12.81
N HIS A 32 -7.11 4.95 13.61
CA HIS A 32 -6.65 6.08 14.41
C HIS A 32 -6.20 7.26 13.55
N ALA A 33 -5.44 7.01 12.49
CA ALA A 33 -5.03 8.06 11.54
C ALA A 33 -6.24 8.75 10.89
N LEU A 34 -7.29 7.98 10.55
CA LEU A 34 -8.55 8.51 10.02
C LEU A 34 -9.25 9.44 11.02
N ILE A 35 -9.32 9.05 12.30
CA ILE A 35 -9.91 9.86 13.38
C ILE A 35 -9.10 11.15 13.60
N ILE A 36 -7.78 11.05 13.67
CA ILE A 36 -6.87 12.21 13.79
C ILE A 36 -7.06 13.16 12.60
N GLY A 37 -7.15 12.63 11.38
CA GLY A 37 -7.43 13.42 10.18
C GLY A 37 -8.79 14.14 10.23
N GLY A 38 -9.79 13.52 10.85
CA GLY A 38 -11.08 14.16 11.14
C GLY A 38 -10.95 15.34 12.09
N HIS A 39 -10.27 15.16 13.23
CA HIS A 39 -10.05 16.23 14.21
C HIS A 39 -9.21 17.39 13.65
N ALA A 40 -8.20 17.07 12.84
CA ALA A 40 -7.35 18.07 12.19
C ALA A 40 -8.00 18.72 10.95
N SER A 41 -9.24 18.32 10.58
CA SER A 41 -9.89 18.72 9.32
C SER A 41 -9.02 18.46 8.08
N SER A 42 -8.10 17.49 8.16
CA SER A 42 -7.18 17.14 7.07
C SER A 42 -7.87 16.18 6.12
N HIS A 43 -8.44 16.73 5.05
CA HIS A 43 -9.02 15.92 3.98
C HIS A 43 -8.00 14.94 3.34
N PRO A 44 -6.76 15.34 3.03
CA PRO A 44 -5.76 14.43 2.46
C PRO A 44 -5.47 13.22 3.35
N LEU A 45 -5.31 13.43 4.67
CA LEU A 45 -5.03 12.33 5.61
C LEU A 45 -6.21 11.35 5.69
N ARG A 46 -7.44 11.86 5.68
CA ARG A 46 -8.64 10.99 5.68
C ARG A 46 -8.76 10.18 4.40
N GLN A 47 -8.54 10.80 3.23
CA GLN A 47 -8.61 10.10 1.95
C GLN A 47 -7.53 9.02 1.84
N TRP A 48 -6.30 9.35 2.24
CA TRP A 48 -5.21 8.38 2.32
C TRP A 48 -5.57 7.21 3.24
N ALA A 49 -5.97 7.46 4.48
CA ALA A 49 -6.28 6.39 5.44
C ALA A 49 -7.44 5.50 4.96
N LEU A 50 -8.46 6.08 4.32
CA LEU A 50 -9.56 5.32 3.70
C LEU A 50 -9.08 4.47 2.51
N GLY A 51 -8.20 4.98 1.67
CA GLY A 51 -7.59 4.23 0.57
C GLY A 51 -6.73 3.08 1.06
N GLU A 52 -5.94 3.31 2.11
CA GLU A 52 -5.14 2.25 2.73
C GLU A 52 -6.00 1.16 3.39
N LEU A 53 -7.11 1.54 4.03
CA LEU A 53 -8.06 0.61 4.66
C LEU A 53 -8.87 -0.20 3.65
N ASN A 54 -9.50 0.46 2.68
CA ASN A 54 -10.47 -0.18 1.77
C ASN A 54 -9.83 -0.67 0.47
N GLY A 55 -8.62 -0.21 0.17
CA GLY A 55 -7.96 -0.44 -1.11
C GLY A 55 -8.41 0.54 -2.19
N TYR A 56 -7.78 0.39 -3.34
CA TYR A 56 -7.89 1.26 -4.52
C TYR A 56 -8.52 0.54 -5.72
N ALA A 57 -8.75 -0.78 -5.65
CA ALA A 57 -9.19 -1.60 -6.79
C ALA A 57 -10.52 -1.14 -7.43
N HIS A 58 -11.41 -0.55 -6.65
CA HIS A 58 -12.76 -0.14 -7.08
C HIS A 58 -12.96 1.38 -6.95
N THR A 59 -11.88 2.15 -6.89
CA THR A 59 -11.93 3.60 -6.76
C THR A 59 -11.30 4.26 -7.99
N ASN A 60 -11.67 5.53 -8.22
CA ASN A 60 -10.99 6.36 -9.23
C ASN A 60 -9.71 7.00 -8.67
N ALA A 61 -9.28 6.62 -7.45
CA ALA A 61 -8.10 7.19 -6.84
C ALA A 61 -6.85 6.54 -7.41
N GLU A 62 -5.81 7.34 -7.59
CA GLU A 62 -4.51 6.83 -8.02
C GLU A 62 -3.89 5.94 -6.94
N ILE A 63 -3.32 4.81 -7.35
CA ILE A 63 -2.58 3.91 -6.46
C ILE A 63 -1.24 4.58 -6.14
N PRO A 64 -0.93 4.86 -4.87
CA PRO A 64 0.33 5.48 -4.47
C PRO A 64 1.55 4.68 -4.94
N ASP A 65 2.64 5.36 -5.30
CA ASP A 65 3.85 4.73 -5.84
C ASP A 65 4.42 3.66 -4.91
N TYR A 66 4.36 3.86 -3.59
CA TYR A 66 4.84 2.86 -2.61
C TYR A 66 4.00 1.58 -2.57
N ARG A 67 2.81 1.56 -3.21
CA ARG A 67 1.98 0.37 -3.41
C ARG A 67 2.25 -0.31 -4.76
N ARG A 68 3.27 0.13 -5.50
CA ARG A 68 3.75 -0.54 -6.70
C ARG A 68 5.06 -1.24 -6.36
N VAL A 69 5.05 -2.57 -6.43
CA VAL A 69 6.24 -3.36 -6.17
C VAL A 69 6.97 -3.66 -7.47
N PRO A 70 8.31 -3.54 -7.53
CA PRO A 70 9.07 -3.97 -8.69
C PRO A 70 8.81 -5.46 -8.98
N ALA A 71 8.44 -5.77 -10.21
CA ALA A 71 8.10 -7.11 -10.65
C ALA A 71 8.84 -7.40 -11.97
N PRO A 72 10.10 -7.87 -11.90
CA PRO A 72 10.88 -8.18 -13.10
C PRO A 72 10.15 -9.21 -13.97
N ILE A 73 10.12 -9.00 -15.28
CA ILE A 73 9.65 -10.03 -16.21
C ILE A 73 10.78 -11.05 -16.38
N GLN A 74 10.46 -12.32 -16.16
CA GLN A 74 11.37 -13.43 -16.35
C GLN A 74 10.82 -14.43 -17.37
N VAL A 75 11.71 -15.01 -18.17
CA VAL A 75 11.37 -16.03 -19.15
C VAL A 75 12.31 -17.23 -19.04
N ASP A 76 11.78 -18.39 -19.39
CA ASP A 76 12.56 -19.59 -19.64
C ASP A 76 12.70 -19.75 -21.15
N SER A 77 13.94 -19.74 -21.63
CA SER A 77 14.28 -19.72 -23.05
C SER A 77 14.99 -21.02 -23.43
N ILE A 78 14.54 -21.65 -24.52
CA ILE A 78 15.14 -22.87 -25.08
C ILE A 78 15.51 -22.65 -26.54
N SER A 79 16.75 -23.03 -26.87
CA SER A 79 17.24 -23.16 -28.24
C SER A 79 17.93 -24.53 -28.40
N PRO A 80 18.22 -24.97 -29.64
CA PRO A 80 18.96 -26.22 -29.85
C PRO A 80 20.35 -26.23 -29.20
N ALA A 81 20.97 -25.06 -29.00
CA ALA A 81 22.33 -24.94 -28.47
C ALA A 81 22.38 -24.63 -26.97
N TRP A 82 21.29 -24.12 -26.38
CA TRP A 82 21.29 -23.66 -24.99
C TRP A 82 19.89 -23.62 -24.39
N GLN A 83 19.84 -23.75 -23.07
CA GLN A 83 18.67 -23.51 -22.24
C GLN A 83 19.02 -22.49 -21.16
N ARG A 84 18.11 -21.56 -20.91
CA ARG A 84 18.22 -20.53 -19.86
C ARG A 84 16.91 -20.48 -19.10
N LYS A 85 17.00 -20.33 -17.78
CA LYS A 85 15.84 -20.18 -16.90
C LYS A 85 15.93 -18.88 -16.14
N GLY A 86 14.78 -18.26 -15.88
CA GLY A 86 14.69 -17.02 -15.12
C GLY A 86 15.44 -15.86 -15.75
N GLU A 87 15.59 -15.86 -17.08
CA GLU A 87 16.23 -14.76 -17.79
C GLU A 87 15.36 -13.51 -17.66
N ARG A 88 15.92 -12.43 -17.11
CA ARG A 88 15.20 -11.17 -17.01
C ARG A 88 15.13 -10.50 -18.38
N ILE A 89 13.93 -10.12 -18.81
CA ILE A 89 13.71 -9.37 -20.04
C ILE A 89 13.05 -8.03 -19.74
N SER A 90 13.22 -7.07 -20.67
CA SER A 90 12.48 -5.81 -20.66
C SER A 90 11.09 -5.99 -21.27
N VAL A 91 10.13 -5.15 -20.90
CA VAL A 91 8.83 -5.01 -21.59
C VAL A 91 9.00 -4.86 -23.11
N LEU A 92 10.09 -4.24 -23.58
CA LEU A 92 10.34 -4.05 -25.02
C LEU A 92 10.56 -5.37 -25.78
N HIS A 93 10.98 -6.43 -25.09
CA HIS A 93 11.13 -7.77 -25.68
C HIS A 93 9.78 -8.50 -25.82
N LEU A 94 8.71 -7.99 -25.22
CA LEU A 94 7.37 -8.54 -25.40
C LEU A 94 6.79 -8.15 -26.78
N PRO A 95 5.89 -8.99 -27.32
CA PRO A 95 5.04 -8.61 -28.45
C PRO A 95 4.32 -7.29 -28.18
N GLU A 96 4.13 -6.47 -29.22
CA GLU A 96 3.55 -5.13 -29.08
C GLU A 96 2.22 -5.12 -28.33
N MET A 97 1.33 -6.09 -28.63
CA MET A 97 0.04 -6.27 -27.96
C MET A 97 0.12 -6.43 -26.44
N ALA A 98 1.26 -6.88 -25.91
CA ALA A 98 1.44 -7.17 -24.49
C ALA A 98 2.17 -6.03 -23.75
N ARG A 99 2.79 -5.08 -24.46
CA ARG A 99 3.58 -3.99 -23.84
C ARG A 99 2.75 -3.04 -22.99
N ASP A 100 1.47 -2.90 -23.31
CA ASP A 100 0.54 -2.04 -22.56
C ASP A 100 -0.07 -2.74 -21.35
N VAL A 101 -0.15 -4.07 -21.39
CA VAL A 101 -0.82 -4.88 -20.35
C VAL A 101 0.19 -5.41 -19.32
N ILE A 102 1.37 -5.82 -19.76
CA ILE A 102 2.41 -6.39 -18.89
C ILE A 102 3.45 -5.31 -18.60
N LYS A 103 3.65 -5.04 -17.30
CA LYS A 103 4.61 -4.05 -16.80
C LYS A 103 5.64 -4.74 -15.92
N GLU A 104 6.75 -4.05 -15.64
CA GLU A 104 7.80 -4.48 -14.70
C GLU A 104 7.50 -4.07 -13.24
N GLU A 105 6.23 -3.78 -12.95
CA GLU A 105 5.71 -3.45 -11.62
C GLU A 105 4.33 -4.06 -11.44
N VAL A 106 4.01 -4.43 -10.20
CA VAL A 106 2.70 -4.93 -9.82
C VAL A 106 2.08 -3.94 -8.82
N PRO A 107 0.92 -3.34 -9.13
CA PRO A 107 0.18 -2.56 -8.15
C PRO A 107 -0.45 -3.49 -7.09
N ILE A 108 -0.49 -3.03 -5.85
CA ILE A 108 -1.18 -3.67 -4.72
C ILE A 108 -2.44 -2.85 -4.38
N PRO A 109 -3.57 -3.11 -5.07
CA PRO A 109 -4.77 -2.31 -4.92
C PRO A 109 -5.64 -2.71 -3.71
N TRP A 110 -5.29 -3.76 -2.96
CA TRP A 110 -6.13 -4.27 -1.87
C TRP A 110 -5.90 -3.51 -0.56
N GLY A 111 -6.98 -3.31 0.20
CA GLY A 111 -6.94 -2.64 1.50
C GLY A 111 -6.37 -3.50 2.62
N ALA A 112 -6.00 -2.85 3.72
CA ALA A 112 -5.59 -3.52 4.97
C ALA A 112 -6.78 -3.84 5.90
N GLY A 113 -7.95 -3.27 5.64
CA GLY A 113 -9.19 -3.60 6.35
C GLY A 113 -9.76 -4.91 5.79
N THR A 114 -9.68 -5.98 6.58
CA THR A 114 -10.34 -7.27 6.32
C THR A 114 -11.83 -7.20 6.62
#